data_AF-A0A183ENQ7-F1
#
_entry.id   AF-A0A183ENQ7-F1
#
_cell.length_a   1.000
_cell.length_b   1.000
_cell.length_c   1.000
_cell.angle_alpha   90.00
_cell.angle_beta   90.00
_cell.angle_gamma   90.00
#
_symmetry.space_group_name_H-M   'P 1'
#
loop_
_entity.id
_entity.type
_entity.pdbx_description
1 polymer ?
#
loop_
_entity_poly.entity_id
_entity_poly.type
_entity_poly.pdbx_seq_one_letter_code
_entity_poly.pdbx_strand_id
1 'polypeptide(L)'
;MPKVARDVDPKSVVCLFFKQGMCHKGEKCKFSHDLSKEQKTAKKNLYVDSRDLANENGHFSLLPDNMDDWDESKLNEVAEKKHGEQDRKRPNQTDIVC
;
A
#
# COMPACT_ATOMS: atom_id res chain seq x y z
N MET A 1 -22.83 -6.76 -1.90
CA MET A 1 -22.73 -6.06 -0.59
C MET A 1 -21.32 -5.52 -0.45
N PRO A 2 -21.15 -4.27 0.04
CA PRO A 2 -19.82 -3.72 0.31
C PRO A 2 -19.03 -4.64 1.25
N LYS A 3 -17.80 -4.97 0.84
CA LYS A 3 -16.85 -5.76 1.64
C LYS A 3 -16.25 -4.85 2.70
N VAL A 4 -16.71 -4.99 3.94
CA VAL A 4 -16.14 -4.31 5.10
C VAL A 4 -15.16 -5.27 5.77
N ALA A 5 -14.02 -4.77 6.24
CA ALA A 5 -13.03 -5.56 6.97
C ALA A 5 -13.65 -6.14 8.25
N ARG A 6 -13.16 -7.30 8.71
CA ARG A 6 -13.78 -8.04 9.84
C ARG A 6 -13.76 -7.27 11.17
N ASP A 7 -12.83 -6.34 11.31
CA ASP A 7 -12.62 -5.54 12.53
C ASP A 7 -13.43 -4.23 12.54
N VAL A 8 -14.06 -3.86 11.43
CA VAL A 8 -14.75 -2.56 11.31
C VAL A 8 -16.24 -2.71 11.58
N ASP A 9 -16.73 -1.93 12.55
CA ASP A 9 -18.14 -1.89 12.88
C ASP A 9 -19.00 -1.52 11.67
N PRO A 10 -19.98 -2.35 11.26
CA PRO A 10 -20.73 -2.12 10.03
C PRO A 10 -21.52 -0.80 10.00
N LYS A 11 -21.93 -0.29 11.18
CA LYS A 11 -22.66 0.98 11.34
C LYS A 11 -21.73 2.20 11.37
N SER A 12 -20.41 2.02 11.35
CA SER A 12 -19.46 3.11 11.11
C SER A 12 -19.37 3.49 9.63
N VAL A 13 -19.72 2.56 8.73
CA VAL A 13 -19.66 2.74 7.28
C VAL A 13 -21.01 3.21 6.75
N VAL A 14 -20.99 4.21 5.86
CA VAL A 14 -22.19 4.71 5.17
C VAL A 14 -22.77 3.64 4.24
N CYS A 15 -24.09 3.47 4.28
CA CYS A 15 -24.82 2.60 3.38
C CYS A 15 -24.75 3.14 1.95
N LEU A 16 -24.07 2.41 1.05
CA LEU A 16 -24.00 2.80 -0.38
C LEU A 16 -25.38 2.89 -1.03
N PHE A 17 -26.31 2.01 -0.67
CA PHE A 17 -27.67 2.04 -1.21
C PHE A 17 -28.46 3.24 -0.68
N PHE A 18 -28.21 3.68 0.55
CA PHE A 18 -28.84 4.88 1.09
C PHE A 18 -28.30 6.13 0.40
N LYS A 19 -26.97 6.19 0.20
CA LYS A 19 -26.33 7.25 -0.59
C LYS A 19 -26.90 7.36 -2.01
N GLN A 20 -27.28 6.22 -2.61
CA GLN A 20 -27.91 6.16 -3.93
C GLN A 20 -29.44 6.32 -3.91
N GLY A 21 -30.07 6.46 -2.74
CA GLY A 21 -31.54 6.59 -2.60
C GLY A 21 -32.32 5.28 -2.78
N MET A 22 -31.65 4.12 -2.83
CA MET A 22 -32.24 2.80 -3.10
C MET A 22 -32.25 1.87 -1.87
N CYS A 23 -32.08 2.40 -0.65
CA CYS A 23 -32.07 1.55 0.55
C CYS A 23 -33.49 1.18 1.00
N HIS A 24 -33.88 -0.08 0.85
CA HIS A 24 -35.17 -0.59 1.33
C HIS A 24 -35.14 -1.09 2.78
N LYS A 25 -33.97 -1.09 3.45
CA LYS A 25 -33.83 -1.65 4.81
C LYS A 25 -34.22 -0.68 5.92
N GLY A 26 -34.43 0.60 5.61
CA GLY A 26 -34.79 1.63 6.60
C GLY A 26 -33.85 1.61 7.81
N GLU A 27 -34.42 1.71 9.01
CA GLU A 27 -33.67 1.75 10.28
C GLU A 27 -32.99 0.42 10.65
N LYS A 28 -33.40 -0.70 10.04
CA LYS A 28 -32.79 -2.02 10.25
C LYS A 28 -31.56 -2.25 9.37
N CYS A 29 -31.07 -1.22 8.68
CA CYS A 29 -29.87 -1.32 7.87
C CYS A 29 -28.64 -1.62 8.72
N LYS A 30 -27.80 -2.56 8.26
CA LYS A 30 -26.51 -2.90 8.89
C LYS A 30 -25.49 -1.76 8.77
N PHE A 31 -25.70 -0.84 7.81
CA PHE A 31 -24.82 0.28 7.51
C PHE A 31 -25.47 1.62 7.91
N SER A 32 -24.66 2.65 8.13
CA SER A 32 -25.14 3.98 8.56
C SER A 32 -25.95 4.70 7.47
N HIS A 33 -27.05 5.36 7.86
CA HIS A 33 -27.78 6.31 7.01
C HIS A 33 -27.37 7.77 7.27
N ASP A 34 -26.29 7.99 8.02
CA ASP A 34 -25.71 9.31 8.23
C ASP A 34 -24.64 9.59 7.17
N LEU A 35 -24.91 10.55 6.29
CA LEU A 35 -23.99 10.99 5.22
C LEU A 35 -22.74 11.69 5.79
N SER A 36 -22.78 12.14 7.04
CA SER A 36 -21.64 12.79 7.70
C SER A 36 -20.47 11.83 7.94
N LYS A 37 -20.74 10.52 7.99
CA LYS A 37 -19.73 9.47 8.22
C LYS A 37 -19.00 9.02 6.95
N GLU A 38 -19.17 9.73 5.84
CA GLU A 38 -18.55 9.34 4.58
C GLU A 38 -17.02 9.47 4.64
N GLN A 39 -16.33 8.33 4.49
CA GLN A 39 -14.89 8.29 4.35
C GLN A 39 -14.52 8.89 2.98
N LYS A 40 -13.99 10.11 2.97
CA LYS A 40 -13.42 10.73 1.76
C LYS A 40 -12.09 10.07 1.44
N THR A 41 -12.12 8.88 0.85
CA THR A 41 -10.91 8.30 0.26
C THR A 41 -10.58 9.11 -0.99
N ALA A 42 -9.45 9.83 -0.97
CA ALA A 42 -8.93 10.48 -2.17
C ALA A 42 -8.76 9.44 -3.27
N LYS A 43 -9.27 9.73 -4.47
CA LYS A 43 -9.05 8.86 -5.62
C LYS A 43 -7.56 8.85 -5.92
N LYS A 44 -6.95 7.66 -5.93
CA LYS A 44 -5.56 7.52 -6.36
C LYS A 44 -5.49 7.94 -7.82
N ASN A 45 -4.71 8.99 -8.12
CA ASN A 45 -4.54 9.48 -9.48
C ASN A 45 -3.74 8.44 -10.27
N LEU A 46 -4.32 7.90 -11.35
CA LEU A 46 -3.67 6.87 -12.17
C LEU A 46 -2.45 7.40 -12.92
N TYR A 47 -2.47 8.69 -13.27
CA TYR A 47 -1.40 9.33 -14.04
C TYR A 47 -0.18 9.73 -13.19
N VAL A 48 -0.29 9.65 -11.87
CA VAL A 48 0.80 10.01 -10.98
C VAL A 48 1.45 8.73 -10.47
N ASP A 49 2.70 8.51 -10.82
CA ASP A 49 3.46 7.40 -10.28
C ASP A 49 3.67 7.64 -8.78
N SER A 50 3.43 6.61 -7.97
CA SER A 50 3.68 6.71 -6.52
C SER A 50 5.17 6.87 -6.21
N ARG A 51 6.04 6.49 -7.14
CA ARG A 51 7.49 6.75 -7.08
C ARG A 51 7.80 8.23 -7.22
N ASP A 52 7.06 8.96 -8.06
CA ASP A 52 7.26 10.40 -8.25
C ASP A 52 6.78 11.20 -7.01
N LEU A 53 5.74 10.71 -6.34
CA LEU A 53 5.21 11.32 -5.09
C LEU A 53 6.06 11.04 -3.86
N ALA A 54 6.86 9.96 -3.84
CA ALA A 54 7.76 9.68 -2.71
C ALA A 54 8.87 10.75 -2.57
N ASN A 55 9.06 11.58 -3.59
CA ASN A 55 10.12 12.57 -3.69
C ASN A 55 9.83 13.84 -2.88
N GLU A 56 8.59 14.04 -2.41
CA GLU A 56 8.19 15.30 -1.76
C GLU A 56 8.17 15.25 -0.22
N ASN A 57 8.16 14.06 0.41
CA ASN A 57 8.08 13.95 1.88
C ASN A 57 8.93 12.83 2.51
N GLY A 58 10.04 12.41 1.89
CA GLY A 58 11.01 11.57 2.60
C GLY A 58 11.90 10.70 1.72
N HIS A 59 13.08 11.25 1.43
CA HIS A 59 14.31 10.52 1.07
C HIS A 59 14.30 9.71 -0.24
N PHE A 60 14.24 10.42 -1.37
CA PHE A 60 14.94 10.01 -2.57
C PHE A 60 15.27 11.26 -3.39
N SER A 61 16.55 11.45 -3.66
CA SER A 61 17.12 12.70 -4.22
C SER A 61 16.51 13.02 -5.59
N LEU A 62 16.35 14.32 -5.89
CA LEU A 62 15.90 14.85 -7.19
C LEU A 62 16.90 14.60 -8.35
N LEU A 63 17.94 13.80 -8.11
CA LEU A 63 18.88 13.40 -9.15
C LEU A 63 18.40 12.10 -9.80
N PRO A 64 18.48 11.97 -11.14
CA PRO A 64 18.32 10.66 -11.76
C PRO A 64 19.28 9.71 -11.06
N ASP A 65 18.75 8.65 -10.46
CA ASP A 65 19.53 7.63 -9.76
C ASP A 65 20.34 6.84 -10.79
N ASN A 66 21.40 7.49 -11.27
CA ASN A 66 22.34 6.94 -12.20
C ASN A 66 23.40 6.21 -11.38
N MET A 67 23.63 4.94 -11.73
CA MET A 67 24.57 4.06 -11.03
C MET A 67 25.99 4.62 -10.98
N ASP A 68 26.30 5.55 -11.89
CA ASP A 68 27.58 6.26 -11.98
C ASP A 68 27.86 7.18 -10.78
N ASP A 69 26.83 7.67 -10.06
CA ASP A 69 26.95 8.58 -8.89
C ASP A 69 26.78 7.84 -7.54
N TRP A 70 26.86 6.50 -7.53
CA TRP A 70 26.71 5.74 -6.29
C TRP A 70 27.97 5.77 -5.43
N ASP A 71 27.89 6.48 -4.30
CA ASP A 71 28.92 6.45 -3.26
C ASP A 71 29.06 5.05 -2.62
N GLU A 72 30.24 4.77 -2.03
CA GLU A 72 30.61 3.48 -1.41
C GLU A 72 29.59 3.00 -0.36
N SER A 73 29.02 3.92 0.41
CA SER A 73 27.98 3.61 1.39
C SER A 73 26.70 3.09 0.74
N LYS A 74 26.28 3.71 -0.38
CA LYS A 74 25.08 3.31 -1.12
C LYS A 74 25.28 1.97 -1.81
N LEU A 75 26.47 1.74 -2.36
CA LEU A 75 26.87 0.48 -2.94
C LEU A 75 26.79 -0.66 -1.92
N ASN A 76 27.32 -0.44 -0.71
CA ASN A 76 27.27 -1.46 0.35
C ASN A 76 25.82 -1.75 0.78
N GLU A 77 24.99 -0.72 1.00
CA GLU A 77 23.57 -0.89 1.36
C GLU A 77 22.80 -1.71 0.30
N VAL A 78 22.99 -1.38 -0.99
CA VAL A 78 22.32 -2.08 -2.09
C VAL A 78 22.83 -3.52 -2.22
N ALA A 79 24.14 -3.75 -2.07
CA ALA A 79 24.74 -5.07 -2.12
C ALA A 79 24.23 -5.97 -0.98
N GLU A 80 24.14 -5.45 0.24
CA GLU A 80 23.56 -6.14 1.39
C GLU A 80 22.08 -6.44 1.18
N LYS A 81 21.31 -5.50 0.63
CA LYS A 81 19.88 -5.69 0.35
C LYS A 81 19.62 -6.70 -0.78
N LYS A 82 20.49 -6.75 -1.79
CA LYS A 82 20.41 -7.71 -2.91
C LYS A 82 20.89 -9.11 -2.51
N HIS A 83 21.94 -9.21 -1.71
CA HIS A 83 22.51 -10.46 -1.21
C HIS A 83 22.21 -10.71 0.27
N GLY A 84 21.01 -10.33 0.70
CA GLY A 84 20.60 -10.41 2.09
C GLY A 84 20.74 -11.83 2.65
N GLU A 85 20.71 -11.93 3.98
CA GLU A 85 20.79 -13.18 4.75
C GLU A 85 19.96 -14.34 4.17
N GLN A 86 18.77 -14.02 3.64
CA GLN A 86 17.82 -14.95 3.03
C GLN A 86 18.35 -15.62 1.74
N ASP A 87 19.19 -14.90 0.99
CA ASP A 87 19.75 -15.32 -0.29
C ASP A 87 21.10 -16.05 -0.13
N ARG A 88 21.71 -15.97 1.06
CA ARG A 88 22.85 -16.79 1.51
C ARG A 88 22.40 -18.08 2.21
N LYS A 89 21.19 -18.10 2.79
CA LYS A 89 20.53 -19.28 3.38
C LYS A 89 19.57 -19.94 2.40
N ARG A 90 19.96 -20.04 1.12
CA ARG A 90 19.13 -20.74 0.13
C ARG A 90 19.03 -22.21 0.56
N PRO A 91 17.82 -22.76 0.74
CA PRO A 91 17.63 -24.12 1.26
C PRO A 91 18.08 -25.23 0.29
N ASN A 92 18.52 -24.88 -0.92
CA ASN A 92 18.87 -25.79 -2.00
C ASN A 92 20.36 -25.77 -2.39
N GLN A 93 21.25 -25.32 -1.51
CA GLN A 93 22.69 -25.42 -1.74
C GLN A 93 23.17 -26.87 -1.48
N THR A 94 23.76 -27.51 -2.49
CA THR A 94 24.32 -28.87 -2.41
C THR A 94 25.85 -28.83 -2.42
N ASP A 95 26.50 -29.58 -1.54
CA ASP A 95 27.97 -29.70 -1.51
C ASP A 95 28.49 -30.63 -2.61
N ILE A 96 29.53 -30.20 -3.32
CA ILE A 96 30.20 -31.01 -4.32
C ILE A 96 31.23 -31.88 -3.60
N VAL A 97 30.98 -33.19 -3.55
CA VAL A 97 31.89 -34.18 -2.97
C VAL A 97 32.91 -34.60 -4.03
N CYS A 98 34.21 -34.49 -3.72
CA CYS A 98 35.35 -34.94 -4.53
C CYS A 98 35.81 -36.32 -4.07
#